data_AF-A0A0H4X2S6-F1
#
_entry.id   AF-A0A0H4X2S6-F1
#
_cell.length_a   1.000
_cell.length_b   1.000
_cell.length_c   1.000
_cell.angle_alpha   90.00
_cell.angle_beta   90.00
_cell.angle_gamma   90.00
#
_symmetry.space_group_name_H-M   'P 1'
#
loop_
_entity.id
_entity.type
_entity.pdbx_description
1 polymer ?
#
loop_
_entity_poly.entity_id
_entity_poly.type
_entity_poly.pdbx_seq_one_letter_code
_entity_poly.pdbx_strand_id
1 'polypeptide(L)' 'MRQIKEGSWRLMRALNRMYQHKRAGDLDSARQEMRDVLSAEVVPFYRDVAAGQLEDLEDVS' A
#
# COMPACT_ATOMS: atom_id res chain seq x y z
N MET A 1 -18.42 -0.30 -12.41
CA MET A 1 -17.05 0.05 -12.89
C MET A 1 -16.41 1.27 -12.21
N ARG A 2 -17.10 2.06 -11.38
CA ARG A 2 -16.50 3.23 -10.70
C ARG A 2 -15.53 2.84 -9.58
N GLN A 3 -15.89 1.85 -8.76
CA GLN A 3 -15.06 1.37 -7.63
C GLN A 3 -13.69 0.80 -8.07
N ILE A 4 -13.63 0.11 -9.20
CA ILE A 4 -12.36 -0.45 -9.72
C ILE A 4 -11.38 0.67 -10.10
N LYS A 5 -11.86 1.75 -10.73
CA LYS A 5 -11.02 2.90 -11.09
C LYS A 5 -10.57 3.71 -9.86
N GLU A 6 -11.42 3.83 -8.86
CA GLU A 6 -11.09 4.53 -7.61
C GLU A 6 -10.09 3.72 -6.76
N GLY A 7 -10.26 2.39 -6.71
CA GLY A 7 -9.35 1.48 -6.00
C GLY A 7 -7.96 1.40 -6.63
N SER A 8 -7.88 1.31 -7.97
CA SER A 8 -6.58 1.30 -8.66
C SER A 8 -5.79 2.59 -8.44
N TRP A 9 -6.48 3.73 -8.42
CA TRP A 9 -5.85 5.02 -8.16
C TRP A 9 -5.36 5.15 -6.72
N ARG A 10 -6.16 4.71 -5.74
CA ARG A 10 -5.77 4.71 -4.32
C ARG A 10 -4.53 3.85 -4.09
N LEU A 11 -4.53 2.62 -4.59
CA LEU A 11 -3.40 1.70 -4.47
C LEU A 11 -2.14 2.30 -5.12
N MET A 12 -2.24 2.81 -6.35
CA MET A 12 -1.07 3.36 -7.05
C MET A 12 -0.47 4.58 -6.33
N ARG A 13 -1.30 5.45 -5.74
CA ARG A 13 -0.83 6.60 -4.95
C ARG A 13 -0.13 6.16 -3.67
N ALA A 14 -0.71 5.20 -2.95
CA ALA A 14 -0.12 4.65 -1.72
C ALA A 14 1.21 3.95 -2.01
N LEU A 15 1.29 3.14 -3.08
CA LEU A 15 2.54 2.49 -3.51
C LEU A 15 3.62 3.52 -3.85
N ASN A 16 3.27 4.60 -4.54
CA ASN A 16 4.23 5.66 -4.85
C ASN A 16 4.82 6.27 -3.57
N ARG A 17 3.97 6.64 -2.61
CA ARG A 17 4.41 7.20 -1.32
C ARG A 17 5.22 6.21 -0.50
N MET A 18 4.76 4.96 -0.42
CA MET A 18 5.47 3.87 0.25
C MET A 18 6.91 3.75 -0.25
N TYR A 19 7.13 3.73 -1.57
CA TYR A 19 8.49 3.66 -2.12
C TYR A 19 9.32 4.92 -1.82
N GLN A 20 8.71 6.11 -1.73
CA GLN A 20 9.45 7.31 -1.29
C GLN A 20 9.91 7.19 0.17
N HIS A 21 9.02 6.76 1.06
CA HIS A 21 9.35 6.53 2.47
C HIS A 21 10.41 5.45 2.64
N LYS A 22 10.26 4.32 1.94
CA LYS A 22 11.26 3.23 1.93
C LYS A 22 12.64 3.73 1.49
N ARG A 23 12.71 4.53 0.41
CA ARG A 23 13.97 5.12 -0.08
C ARG A 23 14.59 6.13 0.88
N ALA A 24 13.78 6.78 1.71
CA ALA A 24 14.24 7.68 2.76
C ALA A 24 14.65 6.94 4.06
N GLY A 25 14.47 5.61 4.13
CA GLY A 25 14.71 4.81 5.34
C GLY A 25 13.57 4.87 6.36
N ASP A 26 12.48 5.56 6.03
CA ASP A 26 11.30 5.69 6.89
C ASP A 26 10.35 4.49 6.66
N LEU A 27 10.73 3.33 7.18
CA LEU A 27 9.97 2.09 6.99
C LEU A 27 8.61 2.14 7.70
N ASP A 28 8.47 2.89 8.78
CA ASP A 28 7.20 3.00 9.51
C ASP A 28 6.15 3.75 8.69
N SER A 29 6.52 4.88 8.09
CA SER A 29 5.62 5.57 7.15
C SER A 29 5.34 4.74 5.90
N ALA A 30 6.32 3.97 5.41
CA ALA A 30 6.12 3.08 4.27
C ALA A 30 5.08 1.99 4.57
N ARG A 31 5.16 1.35 5.74
CA ARG A 31 4.18 0.35 6.21
C ARG A 31 2.81 0.99 6.43
N GLN A 32 2.76 2.22 6.94
CA GLN A 32 1.50 2.91 7.20
C GLN A 32 0.68 3.15 5.92
N GLU A 33 1.33 3.54 4.81
CA GLU A 33 0.63 3.70 3.52
C GLU A 33 -0.05 2.40 3.07
N MET A 34 0.54 1.21 3.32
CA MET A 34 -0.09 -0.07 2.98
C MET A 34 -1.24 -0.43 3.94
N ARG A 35 -1.08 -0.13 5.23
CA ARG A 35 -2.17 -0.31 6.24
C ARG A 35 -3.40 0.54 5.91
N ASP A 36 -3.19 1.77 5.43
CA ASP A 36 -4.28 2.66 5.03
C ASP A 36 -5.05 2.11 3.82
N VAL A 37 -4.36 1.53 2.84
CA VAL A 37 -5.02 0.82 1.72
C VAL A 37 -5.82 -0.36 2.25
N LEU A 38 -5.25 -1.19 3.12
CA LEU A 38 -5.95 -2.35 3.71
C LEU A 38 -7.15 -1.95 4.58
N SER A 39 -7.18 -0.74 5.11
CA SER A 39 -8.34 -0.23 5.84
C SER A 39 -9.46 0.23 4.89
N ALA A 40 -9.10 0.91 3.80
CA ALA A 40 -10.07 1.58 2.91
C ALA A 40 -10.51 0.73 1.70
N GLU A 41 -9.70 -0.24 1.27
CA GLU A 41 -9.92 -1.00 0.04
C GLU A 41 -10.73 -2.27 0.29
N VAL A 42 -11.77 -2.47 -0.53
CA VAL A 42 -12.69 -3.62 -0.42
C VAL A 42 -12.51 -4.62 -1.55
N VAL A 43 -11.84 -4.23 -2.65
CA VAL A 43 -11.54 -5.10 -3.77
C VAL A 43 -10.43 -6.08 -3.37
N PRO A 44 -10.66 -7.40 -3.38
CA PRO A 44 -9.70 -8.39 -2.89
C PRO A 44 -8.32 -8.27 -3.56
N PHE A 45 -8.30 -8.16 -4.88
CA PHE A 45 -7.05 -8.06 -5.64
C PHE A 45 -6.14 -6.90 -5.17
N TYR A 46 -6.71 -5.72 -4.88
CA TYR A 46 -5.90 -4.58 -4.42
C TYR A 46 -5.46 -4.72 -2.97
N ARG A 47 -6.25 -5.41 -2.14
CA ARG A 47 -5.85 -5.75 -0.77
C ARG A 47 -4.68 -6.72 -0.77
N ASP A 48 -4.72 -7.75 -1.62
CA ASP A 48 -3.64 -8.75 -1.71
C ASP A 48 -2.31 -8.09 -2.11
N VAL A 49 -2.34 -7.15 -3.06
CA VAL A 49 -1.14 -6.37 -3.43
C VAL A 49 -0.62 -5.54 -2.27
N ALA A 50 -1.50 -4.85 -1.53
CA ALA A 50 -1.09 -4.04 -0.38
C ALA A 50 -0.55 -4.90 0.77
N ALA A 51 -1.16 -6.06 1.02
CA ALA A 51 -0.71 -7.00 2.05
C ALA A 51 0.68 -7.57 1.73
N GLY A 52 0.94 -7.99 0.48
CA GLY A 52 2.27 -8.48 0.09
C GLY A 52 3.36 -7.42 0.23
N GLN A 53 3.07 -6.17 -0.13
CA GLN A 53 4.03 -5.08 0.10
C GLN A 53 4.25 -4.76 1.59
N LEU A 54 3.23 -4.95 2.44
CA LEU A 54 3.37 -4.77 3.88
C LEU A 54 4.26 -5.87 4.48
N GLU A 55 4.05 -7.13 4.08
CA GLU A 55 4.89 -8.28 4.47
C GLU A 55 6.35 -8.05 4.06
N ASP A 56 6.61 -7.67 2.81
CA ASP A 56 7.95 -7.34 2.30
C ASP A 56 8.66 -6.24 3.10
N LEU A 57 7.90 -5.32 3.72
CA LEU A 57 8.45 -4.22 4.54
C LEU A 57 8.67 -4.64 6.00
N GLU A 58 7.93 -5.63 6.50
CA GLU A 58 8.07 -6.16 7.86
C GLU A 58 9.27 -7.12 7.96
N ASP A 59 9.58 -7.85 6.89
CA ASP A 59 10.76 -8.73 6.80
C ASP A 59 12.12 -8.00 6.75
N VAL A 60 12.11 -6.68 6.53
CA VAL A 60 13.34 -5.86 6.37
C VAL A 60 13.81 -5.22 7.69
N SER A 61 13.08 -5.39 8.80
CA SER A 61 13.48 -4.92 10.14
C SER A 61 13.97 -6.03 11.04
#